data_AF-A0A1S1LH94-F1
#
_entry.id   AF-A0A1S1LH94-F1
#
_cell.length_a   1.000
_cell.length_b   1.000
_cell.length_c   1.000
_cell.angle_alpha   90.00
_cell.angle_beta   90.00
_cell.angle_gamma   90.00
#
_symmetry.space_group_name_H-M   'P 1'
#
loop_
_entity.id
_entity.type
_entity.pdbx_description
1 polymer ?
#
loop_
_entity_poly.entity_id
_entity_poly.type
_entity_poly.pdbx_seq_one_letter_code
_entity_poly.pdbx_strand_id
1 'polypeptide(L)'
;MTDLAGFQRALDLYGAAVYWASVGTETGAEPDTLATELRKRAAAAGASQDQLVDAEQYARSCVARRRKPLLAGHSFSHFRAEAAR
;
A
#
# COMPACT_ATOMS: atom_id res chain seq x y z
N MET A 1 -2.13 -23.11 4.94
CA MET A 1 -1.73 -22.75 3.57
C MET A 1 -1.99 -21.27 3.40
N THR A 2 -0.94 -20.45 3.38
CA THR A 2 -1.07 -19.03 3.08
C THR A 2 -1.57 -18.91 1.64
N ASP A 3 -2.75 -18.33 1.45
CA ASP A 3 -3.27 -18.06 0.12
C ASP A 3 -2.34 -17.04 -0.55
N LEU A 4 -1.59 -17.48 -1.55
CA LEU A 4 -0.61 -16.67 -2.29
C LEU A 4 -1.28 -15.41 -2.86
N ALA A 5 -2.55 -15.51 -3.26
CA ALA A 5 -3.32 -14.37 -3.74
C ALA A 5 -3.60 -13.35 -2.64
N GLY A 6 -3.99 -13.81 -1.44
CA GLY A 6 -4.17 -12.95 -0.27
C GLY A 6 -2.87 -12.28 0.19
N PHE A 7 -1.76 -13.01 0.14
CA PHE A 7 -0.42 -12.49 0.44
C PHE A 7 -0.01 -11.37 -0.52
N GLN A 8 -0.05 -11.63 -1.83
CA GLN A 8 0.37 -10.63 -2.84
C GLN A 8 -0.54 -9.40 -2.78
N ARG A 9 -1.85 -9.60 -2.62
CA ARG A 9 -2.82 -8.51 -2.46
C ARG A 9 -2.49 -7.63 -1.25
N ALA A 10 -2.10 -8.23 -0.12
CA ALA A 10 -1.74 -7.45 1.07
C ALA A 10 -0.49 -6.58 0.84
N LEU A 11 0.52 -7.10 0.14
CA LEU A 11 1.70 -6.33 -0.25
C LEU A 11 1.38 -5.20 -1.24
N ASP A 12 0.56 -5.48 -2.25
CA ASP A 12 0.18 -4.49 -3.25
C ASP A 12 -0.66 -3.35 -2.64
N LEU A 13 -1.58 -3.67 -1.72
CA LEU A 13 -2.36 -2.69 -0.96
C LEU A 13 -1.44 -1.83 -0.08
N TYR A 14 -0.46 -2.44 0.58
CA TYR A 14 0.52 -1.71 1.37
C TYR A 14 1.33 -0.73 0.51
N GLY A 15 1.89 -1.17 -0.61
CA GLY A 15 2.60 -0.28 -1.54
C GLY A 15 1.73 0.85 -2.07
N ALA A 16 0.46 0.58 -2.37
CA ALA A 16 -0.52 1.60 -2.74
C ALA A 16 -0.77 2.62 -1.61
N ALA A 17 -0.83 2.18 -0.36
CA ALA A 17 -0.98 3.07 0.79
C ALA A 17 0.22 4.01 0.96
N VAL A 18 1.44 3.46 0.85
CA VAL A 18 2.68 4.24 0.92
C VAL A 18 2.74 5.29 -0.19
N TYR A 19 2.26 4.95 -1.38
CA TYR A 19 2.15 5.91 -2.48
C TYR A 19 1.24 7.09 -2.10
N TRP A 20 0.05 6.82 -1.57
CA TRP A 20 -0.90 7.87 -1.18
C TRP A 20 -0.39 8.74 -0.03
N ALA A 21 0.30 8.14 0.95
CA ALA A 21 1.00 8.89 2.00
C ALA A 21 2.11 9.79 1.42
N SER A 22 2.80 9.33 0.36
CA SER A 22 3.93 10.06 -0.24
C SER A 22 3.53 11.20 -1.16
N VAL A 23 2.38 11.11 -1.85
CA VAL A 23 1.93 12.18 -2.77
C VAL A 23 1.27 13.36 -2.07
N GLY A 24 0.91 13.21 -0.77
CA GLY A 24 0.42 14.31 0.06
C GLY A 24 -0.87 14.97 -0.45
N THR A 25 -1.66 14.27 -1.26
CA THR A 25 -2.84 14.85 -1.93
C THR A 25 -4.05 14.98 -1.01
N GLU A 26 -4.03 14.34 0.16
CA GLU A 26 -5.15 14.33 1.10
C GLU A 26 -4.72 15.05 2.39
N THR A 27 -5.52 16.03 2.81
CA THR A 27 -5.30 16.74 4.08
C THR A 27 -5.59 15.82 5.26
N GLY A 28 -4.55 15.31 5.92
CA GLY A 28 -4.67 14.60 7.20
C GLY A 28 -3.70 13.42 7.33
N ALA A 29 -3.68 12.82 8.52
CA ALA A 29 -2.85 11.64 8.85
C ALA A 29 -3.47 10.30 8.41
N GLU A 30 -4.58 10.33 7.66
CA GLU A 30 -5.32 9.14 7.25
C GLU A 30 -4.52 8.22 6.32
N PRO A 31 -3.83 8.71 5.26
CA PRO A 31 -3.00 7.87 4.41
C PRO A 31 -1.86 7.18 5.18
N ASP A 32 -1.20 7.88 6.11
CA ASP A 32 -0.15 7.33 6.97
C ASP A 32 -0.69 6.25 7.92
N THR A 33 -1.86 6.50 8.51
CA THR A 33 -2.54 5.54 9.38
C THR A 33 -2.88 4.27 8.60
N LEU A 34 -3.46 4.41 7.41
CA LEU A 34 -3.82 3.28 6.56
C LEU A 34 -2.59 2.51 6.07
N ALA A 35 -1.48 3.19 5.76
CA ALA A 35 -0.22 2.53 5.43
C ALA A 35 0.33 1.70 6.60
N THR A 36 0.22 2.21 7.83
CA THR A 36 0.62 1.48 9.04
C THR A 36 -0.23 0.23 9.27
N GLU A 37 -1.55 0.33 9.08
CA GLU A 37 -2.45 -0.82 9.19
C GLU A 37 -2.18 -1.88 8.13
N LEU A 38 -2.02 -1.47 6.87
CA LEU A 38 -1.77 -2.39 5.77
C LEU A 38 -0.39 -3.04 5.86
N ARG A 39 0.61 -2.36 6.42
CA ARG A 39 1.90 -2.97 6.78
C ARG A 39 1.71 -4.14 7.75
N LYS A 40 0.90 -3.95 8.80
CA LYS A 40 0.60 -5.01 9.79
C LYS A 40 -0.14 -6.18 9.14
N ARG A 41 -1.09 -5.90 8.23
CA ARG A 41 -1.82 -6.95 7.50
C ARG A 41 -0.90 -7.73 6.56
N ALA A 42 -0.01 -7.06 5.83
CA ALA A 42 0.97 -7.73 4.98
C ALA A 42 1.93 -8.59 5.82
N ALA A 43 2.42 -8.10 6.96
CA ALA A 43 3.22 -8.89 7.89
C ALA A 43 2.46 -10.11 8.44
N ALA A 44 1.18 -9.95 8.82
CA ALA A 44 0.34 -11.06 9.28
C ALA A 44 0.06 -12.10 8.17
N ALA A 45 0.04 -11.67 6.91
CA ALA A 45 -0.04 -12.54 5.75
C ALA A 45 1.29 -13.25 5.40
N GLY A 46 2.37 -12.97 6.13
CA GLY A 46 3.67 -13.62 5.97
C GLY A 46 4.72 -12.81 5.21
N ALA A 47 4.52 -11.51 5.00
CA ALA A 47 5.53 -10.66 4.37
C ALA A 47 6.78 -10.58 5.22
N SER A 48 7.92 -10.85 4.59
CA SER A 48 9.22 -10.56 5.18
C SER A 48 9.43 -9.05 5.27
N GLN A 49 10.34 -8.65 6.15
CA GLN A 49 10.73 -7.24 6.24
C GLN A 49 11.28 -6.71 4.92
N ASP A 50 12.03 -7.53 4.17
CA ASP A 50 12.57 -7.16 2.86
C ASP A 50 11.45 -6.88 1.85
N GLN A 51 10.41 -7.71 1.82
CA GLN A 51 9.26 -7.50 0.93
C GLN A 51 8.47 -6.23 1.27
N LEU A 52 8.36 -5.88 2.56
CA LEU A 52 7.76 -4.62 2.99
C LEU A 52 8.62 -3.44 2.53
N VAL A 53 9.94 -3.52 2.72
CA VAL A 53 10.89 -2.47 2.28
C VAL A 53 10.85 -2.30 0.75
N ASP A 54 10.80 -3.40 0.00
CA ASP A 54 10.69 -3.37 -1.46
C ASP A 54 9.39 -2.70 -1.92
N ALA A 55 8.27 -3.00 -1.25
CA ALA A 55 6.99 -2.35 -1.53
C ALA A 55 7.03 -0.83 -1.26
N GLU A 56 7.69 -0.40 -0.17
CA GLU A 56 7.91 1.03 0.11
C GLU A 56 8.77 1.69 -0.97
N GLN A 57 9.88 1.06 -1.36
CA GLN A 57 10.78 1.58 -2.39
C GLN A 57 10.08 1.67 -3.75
N TYR A 58 9.30 0.65 -4.10
CA TYR A 58 8.49 0.64 -5.31
C TYR A 58 7.48 1.79 -5.32
N ALA A 59 6.77 2.02 -4.21
CA ALA A 59 5.83 3.13 -4.09
C ALA A 59 6.51 4.50 -4.28
N ARG A 60 7.67 4.71 -3.65
CA ARG A 60 8.47 5.93 -3.84
C ARG A 60 8.96 6.11 -5.28
N SER A 61 9.39 5.02 -5.92
CA SER A 61 9.77 5.01 -7.34
C SER A 61 8.60 5.40 -8.24
N CYS A 62 7.39 4.93 -7.93
CA CYS A 62 6.17 5.32 -8.63
C CYS A 62 5.91 6.83 -8.53
N VAL A 63 6.02 7.40 -7.33
CA VAL A 63 5.90 8.86 -7.13
C VAL A 63 6.94 9.62 -7.96
N ALA A 64 8.22 9.23 -7.88
CA ALA A 64 9.30 9.87 -8.63
C ALA A 64 9.07 9.80 -10.16
N ARG A 65 8.46 8.72 -10.65
CA ARG A 65 8.15 8.49 -12.07
C ARG A 65 6.78 9.04 -12.49
N ARG A 66 6.04 9.71 -11.59
CA ARG A 66 4.65 10.15 -11.81
C ARG A 66 3.74 9.01 -12.30
N ARG A 67 3.94 7.82 -11.76
CA ARG A 67 3.13 6.61 -12.02
C ARG A 67 2.38 6.20 -10.75
N LYS A 68 1.30 5.44 -10.92
CA LYS A 68 0.53 4.86 -9.82
C LYS A 68 0.84 3.37 -9.67
N PRO A 69 0.99 2.85 -8.44
CA PRO A 69 0.98 1.42 -8.16
C PRO A 69 -0.35 0.76 -8.59
N LEU A 70 -0.32 -0.55 -8.84
CA LEU A 70 -1.46 -1.31 -9.38
C LEU A 70 -2.76 -1.14 -8.58
N LEU A 71 -2.70 -1.28 -7.25
CA LEU A 71 -3.87 -1.19 -6.37
C LEU A 71 -4.12 0.22 -5.80
N ALA A 72 -3.40 1.25 -6.26
CA ALA A 72 -3.62 2.61 -5.78
C ALA A 72 -4.97 3.21 -6.24
N GLY A 73 -5.65 2.58 -7.19
CA GLY A 73 -6.94 3.06 -7.69
C GLY A 73 -6.87 4.43 -8.36
N HIS A 74 -8.04 5.00 -8.65
CA HIS A 74 -8.13 6.30 -9.33
C HIS A 74 -8.01 7.49 -8.37
N SER A 75 -8.49 7.34 -7.12
CA SER A 75 -8.44 8.34 -6.03
C SER A 75 -8.14 7.66 -4.69
N PHE A 76 -7.73 8.44 -3.68
CA PHE A 76 -7.52 7.91 -2.34
C PHE A 76 -8.80 7.33 -1.73
N SER A 77 -9.96 7.98 -1.91
CA SER A 77 -11.23 7.46 -1.40
C SER A 77 -11.60 6.10 -2.00
N HIS A 78 -11.32 5.90 -3.30
CA HIS A 78 -11.52 4.60 -3.94
C HIS A 78 -10.57 3.54 -3.38
N PHE A 79 -9.29 3.89 -3.24
CA PHE A 79 -8.31 3.01 -2.62
C PHE A 79 -8.70 2.63 -1.19
N ARG A 80 -9.14 3.59 -0.38
CA ARG A 80 -9.58 3.36 1.00
C ARG A 80 -10.73 2.35 1.06
N ALA A 81 -11.71 2.48 0.18
CA ALA A 81 -12.83 1.53 0.12
C ALA A 81 -12.36 0.12 -0.27
N GLU A 82 -11.42 0.01 -1.21
CA GLU A 82 -10.82 -1.28 -1.62
C GLU A 82 -9.94 -1.89 -0.52
N ALA A 83 -9.22 -1.08 0.25
CA ALA A 83 -8.37 -1.53 1.36
C ALA A 83 -9.17 -1.96 2.60
N ALA A 84 -10.44 -1.53 2.70
CA ALA A 84 -11.36 -1.90 3.77
C ALA A 84 -12.12 -3.21 3.51
N ARG A 85 -12.08 -3.72 2.27
CA ARG A 85 -12.66 -5.02 1.88
C ARG A 85 -11.73 -6.17 2.23
#